data_AF-A0A2S9G716-F1
#
_entry.id   AF-A0A2S9G716-F1
#
_cell.length_a   1.000
_cell.length_b   1.000
_cell.length_c   1.000
_cell.angle_alpha   90.00
_cell.angle_beta   90.00
_cell.angle_gamma   90.00
#
_symmetry.space_group_name_H-M   'P 1'
#
loop_
_entity.id
_entity.type
_entity.pdbx_description
1 polymer ?
#
loop_
_entity_poly.entity_id
_entity_poly.type
_entity_poly.pdbx_seq_one_letter_code
_entity_poly.pdbx_strand_id
1 'polypeptide(L)'
;VTLSNLASSWAAFTVHSALHLKPGGRLGLVLPAELLSVNYAAGVRQFLMDHFNAVSLVLFDERVFPGVLEEVVLLLADGYAPDG
;
A
#
# COMPACT_ATOMS: atom_id res chain seq x y z
N VAL A 1 -9.26 -7.06 6.11
CA VAL A 1 -8.62 -5.94 6.84
C VAL A 1 -9.68 -5.18 7.61
N THR A 2 -9.51 -4.98 8.92
CA THR A 2 -10.38 -4.09 9.70
C THR A 2 -9.73 -2.71 9.77
N LEU A 3 -10.38 -1.69 9.22
CA LEU A 3 -9.91 -0.29 9.27
C LEU A 3 -10.62 0.44 10.41
N SER A 4 -9.89 1.26 11.16
CA SER A 4 -10.49 2.14 12.17
C SER A 4 -11.13 3.36 11.50
N ASN A 5 -12.03 4.06 12.20
CA ASN A 5 -12.60 5.34 11.72
C ASN A 5 -11.56 6.46 11.53
N LEU A 6 -10.31 6.25 12.00
CA LEU A 6 -9.18 7.17 11.80
C LEU A 6 -8.37 6.83 10.55
N ALA A 7 -8.69 5.72 9.87
CA ALA A 7 -7.96 5.32 8.68
C ALA A 7 -8.20 6.31 7.54
N SER A 8 -7.10 6.84 7.00
CA SER A 8 -7.15 7.64 5.79
C SER A 8 -7.60 6.80 4.59
N SER A 9 -8.19 7.45 3.58
CA SER A 9 -8.82 6.77 2.44
C SER A 9 -7.84 5.90 1.64
N TRP A 10 -6.55 6.25 1.61
CA TRP A 10 -5.52 5.47 0.94
C TRP A 10 -5.49 4.02 1.40
N ALA A 11 -5.79 3.75 2.68
CA ALA A 11 -5.77 2.40 3.23
C ALA A 11 -6.86 1.52 2.61
N ALA A 12 -8.08 2.07 2.51
CA ALA A 12 -9.20 1.39 1.87
C ALA A 12 -8.95 1.19 0.37
N PHE A 13 -8.46 2.23 -0.34
CA PHE A 13 -8.16 2.12 -1.76
C PHE A 13 -7.06 1.11 -2.07
N THR A 14 -6.01 1.04 -1.25
CA THR A 14 -4.92 0.07 -1.44
C THR A 14 -5.44 -1.37 -1.42
N VAL A 15 -6.24 -1.72 -0.39
CA VAL A 15 -6.84 -3.05 -0.28
C VAL A 15 -7.83 -3.29 -1.41
N HIS A 16 -8.71 -2.32 -1.69
CA HIS A 16 -9.73 -2.48 -2.72
C HIS A 16 -9.13 -2.65 -4.12
N SER A 17 -8.08 -1.91 -4.46
CA SER A 17 -7.36 -2.06 -5.72
C SER A 17 -6.72 -3.44 -5.87
N ALA A 18 -6.10 -3.98 -4.80
CA ALA A 18 -5.55 -5.34 -4.83
C ALA A 18 -6.62 -6.39 -5.08
N LEU A 19 -7.78 -6.28 -4.42
CA LEU A 19 -8.91 -7.21 -4.59
C LEU A 19 -9.50 -7.22 -6.01
N HIS A 20 -9.21 -6.21 -6.83
CA HIS A 20 -9.63 -6.13 -8.24
C HIS A 20 -8.60 -6.70 -9.22
N LEU A 21 -7.45 -7.16 -8.73
CA LEU A 21 -6.45 -7.80 -9.57
C LEU A 21 -6.86 -9.23 -9.93
N LYS A 22 -6.46 -9.64 -11.13
CA LYS A 22 -6.48 -11.06 -11.51
C LYS A 22 -5.40 -11.82 -10.71
N PRO A 23 -5.54 -13.14 -10.50
CA PRO A 23 -4.47 -13.97 -9.96
C PRO A 23 -3.16 -13.78 -10.73
N GLY A 24 -2.04 -13.64 -10.01
CA GLY A 24 -0.72 -13.31 -10.57
C GLY A 24 -0.53 -11.83 -10.95
N GLY A 25 -1.52 -10.98 -10.69
CA GLY A 25 -1.49 -9.55 -11.03
C GLY A 25 -0.48 -8.74 -10.20
N ARG A 26 -0.29 -7.48 -10.60
CA ARG A 26 0.64 -6.52 -10.00
C ARG A 26 -0.08 -5.26 -9.54
N LEU A 27 0.42 -4.65 -8.47
CA LEU A 27 -0.06 -3.38 -7.95
C LEU A 27 1.09 -2.37 -7.89
N GLY A 28 0.87 -1.17 -8.42
CA GLY A 28 1.79 -0.04 -8.29
C GLY A 28 1.03 1.18 -7.79
N LEU A 29 1.42 1.74 -6.63
CA LEU A 29 0.74 2.89 -6.02
C LEU A 29 1.74 3.86 -5.41
N VAL A 30 1.46 5.16 -5.53
CA VAL A 30 2.10 6.20 -4.70
C VAL A 30 1.24 6.36 -3.45
N LEU A 31 1.81 6.08 -2.29
CA LEU A 31 1.12 6.10 -1.00
C LEU A 31 1.79 7.05 -0.02
N PRO A 32 1.07 7.62 0.96
CA PRO A 32 1.69 8.34 2.06
C PRO A 32 2.70 7.47 2.81
N ALA A 33 3.82 8.06 3.21
CA ALA A 33 4.87 7.38 3.98
C ALA A 33 4.37 6.87 5.34
N GLU A 34 3.24 7.40 5.84
CA GLU A 34 2.49 6.87 6.98
C GLU A 34 2.25 5.36 6.92
N LEU A 35 2.18 4.75 5.72
CA LEU A 35 2.11 3.30 5.53
C LEU A 35 3.16 2.55 6.39
N LEU A 36 4.32 3.15 6.63
CA LEU A 36 5.43 2.54 7.37
C LEU A 36 5.29 2.65 8.89
N SER A 37 4.61 3.68 9.40
CA SER A 37 4.74 4.11 10.80
C SER A 37 3.44 4.05 11.60
N VAL A 38 2.28 4.21 10.97
CA VAL A 38 1.01 4.32 11.71
C VAL A 38 0.41 2.97 12.08
N ASN A 39 -0.28 2.92 13.23
CA ASN A 39 -0.84 1.69 13.78
C ASN A 39 -1.96 1.10 12.90
N TYR A 40 -2.85 1.95 12.37
CA TYR A 40 -3.96 1.47 11.53
C TYR A 40 -3.45 0.84 10.22
N ALA A 41 -2.26 1.23 9.75
CA ALA A 41 -1.65 0.67 8.55
C ALA A 41 -1.11 -0.75 8.75
N ALA A 42 -1.02 -1.25 9.99
CA ALA A 42 -0.56 -2.62 10.26
C ALA A 42 -1.40 -3.67 9.52
N GLY A 43 -2.73 -3.52 9.53
CA GLY A 43 -3.62 -4.42 8.80
C GLY A 43 -3.46 -4.35 7.28
N VAL A 44 -3.07 -3.19 6.74
CA VAL A 44 -2.79 -3.03 5.31
C VAL A 44 -1.47 -3.69 4.94
N ARG A 45 -0.42 -3.49 5.74
CA ARG A 45 0.88 -4.15 5.55
C ARG A 45 0.74 -5.67 5.60
N GLN A 46 0.02 -6.18 6.59
CA GLN A 46 -0.22 -7.63 6.72
C GLN A 46 -0.96 -8.17 5.48
N PHE A 47 -2.04 -7.50 5.06
CA PHE A 47 -2.76 -7.88 3.86
C PHE A 47 -1.87 -7.92 2.61
N LEU A 48 -1.03 -6.91 2.40
CA LEU A 48 -0.08 -6.87 1.29
C LEU A 48 0.92 -8.03 1.35
N MET A 49 1.43 -8.36 2.55
CA MET A 49 2.36 -9.48 2.72
C MET A 49 1.71 -10.84 2.53
N ASP A 50 0.44 -10.98 2.94
CA ASP A 50 -0.29 -12.24 2.82
C ASP A 50 -0.68 -12.53 1.37
N HIS A 51 -1.01 -11.50 0.56
CA HIS A 51 -1.61 -11.69 -0.76
C HIS A 51 -0.66 -11.44 -1.93
N PHE A 52 0.61 -11.09 -1.71
CA PHE A 52 1.56 -10.86 -2.78
C PHE A 52 2.87 -11.61 -2.52
N ASN A 53 3.37 -12.28 -3.56
CA ASN A 53 4.65 -12.99 -3.52
C ASN A 53 5.83 -12.04 -3.23
N ALA A 54 5.77 -10.81 -3.74
CA ALA A 54 6.78 -9.80 -3.46
C ALA A 54 6.14 -8.43 -3.24
N VAL A 55 6.62 -7.73 -2.22
CA VAL A 55 6.28 -6.33 -1.95
C VAL A 55 7.57 -5.55 -1.79
N SER A 56 7.73 -4.51 -2.61
CA SER A 56 8.86 -3.60 -2.60
C SER A 56 8.38 -2.18 -2.36
N LEU A 57 9.11 -1.45 -1.52
CA LEU A 57 8.88 -0.03 -1.27
C LEU A 57 10.08 0.74 -1.75
N VAL A 58 9.84 1.74 -2.61
CA VAL A 58 10.87 2.71 -2.98
C VAL A 58 10.62 3.96 -2.16
N LEU A 59 11.62 4.32 -1.35
CA LEU A 59 11.67 5.55 -0.58
C LEU A 59 12.46 6.59 -1.38
N PHE A 60 12.19 7.86 -1.09
CA PHE A 60 12.85 8.98 -1.74
C PHE A 60 13.55 9.83 -0.68
N ASP A 61 14.82 10.17 -0.92
CA ASP A 61 15.59 11.04 -0.02
C ASP A 61 15.10 12.50 -0.10
N GLU A 62 14.46 12.87 -1.20
CA GLU A 62 13.93 14.20 -1.46
C GLU A 62 12.47 14.14 -1.92
N ARG A 63 11.74 15.24 -1.74
CA ARG A 63 10.35 15.35 -2.21
C ARG A 63 10.29 15.29 -3.73
N VAL A 64 9.67 14.23 -4.25
CA VAL A 64 9.54 14.00 -5.69
C VAL A 64 8.40 14.80 -6.35
N PHE A 65 7.47 15.36 -5.56
CA PHE A 65 6.33 16.14 -6.05
C PHE A 65 6.44 17.61 -5.63
N PRO A 66 6.64 18.56 -6.58
CA PRO A 66 6.74 19.99 -6.27
C PRO A 66 5.46 20.52 -5.60
N GLY A 67 5.63 21.25 -4.50
CA GLY A 67 4.52 21.88 -3.77
C GLY A 67 3.69 20.93 -2.89
N VAL A 68 4.00 19.63 -2.89
CA VAL A 68 3.38 18.65 -1.99
C VAL A 68 4.19 18.60 -0.70
N LEU A 69 3.50 18.72 0.44
CA LEU A 69 4.12 18.64 1.77
C LEU A 69 4.26 17.20 2.27
N GLU A 70 3.37 16.32 1.81
CA GLU A 70 3.31 14.92 2.22
C GLU A 70 4.51 14.13 1.69
N GLU A 71 5.10 13.31 2.57
CA GLU A 71 6.11 12.33 2.18
C GLU A 71 5.43 11.09 1.62
N VAL A 72 5.99 10.51 0.57
CA VAL A 72 5.37 9.40 -0.15
C VAL A 72 6.36 8.27 -0.38
N VAL A 73 5.82 7.07 -0.54
CA VAL A 73 6.54 5.88 -1.00
C VAL A 73 5.90 5.37 -2.29
N LEU A 74 6.71 4.74 -3.15
CA LEU A 74 6.19 3.94 -4.25
C LEU A 74 6.10 2.49 -3.79
N LEU A 75 4.86 2.00 -3.68
CA LEU A 75 4.55 0.59 -3.46
C LEU A 75 4.55 -0.15 -4.79
N LEU A 76 5.33 -1.23 -4.86
CA LEU A 76 5.32 -2.19 -5.96
C LEU A 76 5.05 -3.58 -5.38
N ALA A 77 3.91 -4.18 -5.73
CA ALA A 77 3.55 -5.52 -5.31
C ALA A 77 3.35 -6.43 -6.53
N ASP A 78 3.88 -7.65 -6.49
CA ASP A 78 3.89 -8.61 -7.59
C ASP A 78 3.38 -9.98 -7.15
N GLY A 79 2.71 -10.67 -8.06
CA GLY A 79 2.21 -12.02 -7.84
C GLY A 79 1.04 -12.07 -6.87
N TYR A 80 -0.05 -11.38 -7.19
CA TYR A 80 -1.26 -11.37 -6.37
C TYR A 80 -1.93 -12.75 -6.24
N ALA A 81 -2.22 -13.17 -5.01
CA ALA A 81 -2.95 -14.39 -4.67
C ALA A 81 -4.24 -14.02 -3.90
N PRO A 82 -5.45 -14.24 -4.48
CA PRO A 82 -6.70 -13.82 -3.85
C PRO A 82 -7.02 -14.48 -2.51
N ASP A 83 -6.50 -15.69 -2.29
CA ASP A 83 -6.81 -16.50 -1.12
C ASP A 83 -5.74 -16.44 -0.01
N GLY A 84 -4.66 -15.67 -0.24
CA GLY A 84 -3.46 -15.66 0.61
C GLY A 84 -2.54 -16.83 0.33
#